data_AF-A0A9E2NW63-F1
#
_entry.id   AF-A0A9E2NW63-F1
#
_cell.length_a   1.000
_cell.length_b   1.000
_cell.length_c   1.000
_cell.angle_alpha   90.00
_cell.angle_beta   90.00
_cell.angle_gamma   90.00
#
_symmetry.space_group_name_H-M   'P 1'
#
loop_
_entity.id
_entity.type
_entity.pdbx_description
1 polymer ?
#
loop_
_entity_poly.entity_id
_entity_poly.type
_entity_poly.pdbx_seq_one_letter_code
_entity_poly.pdbx_strand_id
1 'polypeptide(L)'
;MNIKEFSVGNKIEQNLRSPKKYKYTWLIIGLVTLFIIGLNIVPIIFLNVKHSDATQNILNMNQSYLNASTIINYIVFGVMFIPYLYLSASWIVGIDNITKSKKFHLLIWIIYTICACLALIAIVLCFRGLLI
;
A
#
# COMPACT_ATOMS: atom_id res chain seq x y z
N MET A 1 -34.00 -27.51 14.94
CA MET A 1 -32.69 -27.32 14.27
C MET A 1 -31.77 -28.40 14.80
N ASN A 2 -31.28 -29.28 13.93
CA ASN A 2 -30.65 -30.55 14.33
C ASN A 2 -29.18 -30.31 14.72
N ILE A 3 -28.69 -30.93 15.81
CA ILE A 3 -27.30 -30.74 16.31
C ILE A 3 -26.26 -31.11 15.22
N LYS A 4 -26.62 -32.04 14.32
CA LYS A 4 -25.83 -32.41 13.15
C LYS A 4 -25.73 -31.30 12.09
N GLU A 5 -26.79 -30.52 11.86
CA GLU A 5 -26.75 -29.40 10.90
C GLU A 5 -25.89 -28.24 11.41
N PHE A 6 -25.93 -27.96 12.71
CA PHE A 6 -25.07 -26.96 13.35
C PHE A 6 -23.59 -27.36 13.31
N SER A 7 -23.29 -28.65 13.51
CA SER A 7 -21.93 -29.22 13.41
C SER A 7 -21.36 -29.19 11.98
N VAL A 8 -22.20 -29.45 10.97
CA VAL A 8 -21.80 -29.40 9.56
C VAL A 8 -21.58 -27.95 9.12
N GLY A 9 -22.47 -27.01 9.51
CA GLY A 9 -22.29 -25.58 9.28
C GLY A 9 -20.98 -25.04 9.85
N ASN A 10 -20.68 -25.34 11.12
CA ASN A 10 -19.43 -24.95 11.76
C ASN A 10 -18.18 -25.56 11.08
N LYS A 11 -18.25 -26.81 10.60
CA LYS A 11 -17.13 -27.43 9.87
C LYS A 11 -16.90 -26.81 8.49
N ILE A 12 -17.95 -26.34 7.82
CA ILE A 12 -17.86 -25.64 6.54
C ILE A 12 -17.25 -24.24 6.76
N GLU A 13 -17.71 -23.50 7.77
CA GLU A 13 -17.11 -22.21 8.16
C GLU A 13 -15.63 -22.32 8.57
N GLN A 14 -15.27 -23.39 9.30
CA GLN A 14 -13.87 -23.65 9.70
C GLN A 14 -12.96 -24.08 8.53
N ASN A 15 -13.50 -24.79 7.53
CA ASN A 15 -12.71 -25.20 6.34
C ASN A 15 -12.58 -24.10 5.28
N LEU A 16 -13.52 -23.15 5.25
CA LEU A 16 -13.40 -21.94 4.43
C LEU A 16 -12.20 -21.10 4.91
N ARG A 17 -12.16 -20.76 6.21
CA ARG A 17 -11.06 -19.98 6.82
C ARG A 17 -9.78 -20.79 7.03
N SER A 18 -9.07 -21.15 5.96
CA SER A 18 -7.73 -21.75 6.06
C SER A 18 -6.72 -20.74 6.64
N PRO A 19 -6.30 -20.86 7.92
CA PRO A 19 -5.63 -19.77 8.62
C PRO A 19 -4.17 -19.60 8.21
N LYS A 20 -3.52 -20.64 7.66
CA LYS A 20 -2.07 -20.62 7.38
C LYS A 20 -1.74 -19.81 6.14
N LYS A 21 -2.35 -20.10 4.98
CA LYS A 21 -2.06 -19.40 3.72
C LYS A 21 -2.48 -17.93 3.79
N TYR A 22 -3.59 -17.65 4.47
CA TYR A 22 -4.08 -16.29 4.69
C TYR A 22 -3.04 -15.44 5.43
N LYS A 23 -2.48 -15.95 6.54
CA LYS A 23 -1.45 -15.23 7.32
C LYS A 23 -0.23 -14.85 6.48
N TYR A 24 0.28 -15.74 5.63
CA TYR A 24 1.45 -15.44 4.79
C TYR A 24 1.15 -14.35 3.76
N THR A 25 -0.01 -14.41 3.10
CA THR A 25 -0.42 -13.36 2.15
C THR A 25 -0.51 -12.00 2.85
N TRP A 26 -1.13 -11.93 4.02
CA TRP A 26 -1.23 -10.68 4.79
C TRP A 26 0.13 -10.17 5.25
N LEU A 27 1.03 -11.07 5.65
CA LEU A 27 2.40 -10.71 6.05
C LEU A 27 3.17 -10.13 4.86
N ILE A 28 3.14 -10.77 3.69
CA ILE A 28 3.83 -10.28 2.49
C ILE A 28 3.30 -8.91 2.08
N ILE A 29 1.97 -8.76 2.02
CA ILE A 29 1.31 -7.50 1.68
C ILE A 29 1.65 -6.42 2.72
N GLY A 30 1.69 -6.78 4.00
CA GLY A 30 2.18 -5.94 5.09
C GLY A 30 3.61 -5.44 4.87
N LEU A 31 4.54 -6.34 4.55
CA LEU A 31 5.95 -5.99 4.32
C LEU A 31 6.13 -5.09 3.10
N VAL A 32 5.46 -5.40 1.99
CA VAL A 32 5.52 -4.59 0.75
C VAL A 32 4.95 -3.19 1.00
N THR A 33 3.88 -3.11 1.77
CA THR A 33 3.26 -1.84 2.19
C THR A 33 4.22 -1.03 3.05
N LEU A 34 4.84 -1.63 4.06
CA LEU A 34 5.83 -0.95 4.91
C LEU A 34 7.02 -0.46 4.09
N PHE A 35 7.48 -1.24 3.11
CA PHE A 35 8.54 -0.85 2.20
C PHE A 35 8.15 0.40 1.39
N ILE A 36 6.95 0.41 0.79
CA ILE A 36 6.45 1.57 0.03
C ILE A 36 6.26 2.80 0.92
N ILE A 37 5.75 2.62 2.14
CA ILE A 37 5.66 3.71 3.13
C ILE A 37 7.05 4.27 3.42
N GLY A 38 8.05 3.40 3.63
CA GLY A 38 9.44 3.81 3.85
C GLY A 38 9.99 4.67 2.72
N LEU A 39 9.68 4.32 1.46
CA LEU A 39 10.05 5.13 0.30
C LEU A 39 9.37 6.51 0.29
N ASN A 40 8.09 6.60 0.63
CA ASN A 40 7.34 7.86 0.65
C ASN A 40 7.69 8.76 1.84
N ILE A 41 8.18 8.18 2.94
CA ILE A 41 8.61 8.94 4.12
C ILE A 41 9.83 9.81 3.82
N VAL A 42 10.75 9.35 2.96
CA VAL A 42 11.97 10.10 2.61
C VAL A 42 11.66 11.52 2.10
N PRO A 43 10.86 11.72 1.03
CA PRO A 43 10.52 13.06 0.56
C PRO A 43 9.70 13.84 1.59
N ILE A 44 8.82 13.20 2.35
CA ILE A 44 8.00 13.87 3.37
C ILE A 44 8.86 14.43 4.50
N ILE A 45 9.75 13.62 5.07
CA ILE A 45 10.67 14.08 6.12
C ILE A 45 11.55 15.18 5.55
N PHE A 46 12.11 14.97 4.36
CA PHE A 46 12.98 15.95 3.73
C PHE A 46 12.30 17.33 3.59
N LEU A 47 11.06 17.38 3.13
CA LEU A 47 10.30 18.63 2.98
C LEU A 47 9.92 19.31 4.31
N ASN A 48 9.84 18.56 5.40
CA ASN A 48 9.39 19.07 6.71
C ASN A 48 10.55 19.40 7.67
N VAL A 49 11.79 19.05 7.33
CA VAL A 49 12.97 19.42 8.11
C VAL A 49 13.31 20.90 7.89
N LYS A 50 13.81 21.57 8.94
CA LYS A 50 14.31 22.94 8.81
C LYS A 50 15.57 22.95 7.93
N HIS A 51 15.49 23.68 6.83
CA HIS A 51 16.59 23.88 5.90
C HIS A 51 17.34 25.19 6.21
N SER A 52 18.58 25.29 5.74
CA SER A 52 19.30 26.56 5.75
C SER A 52 18.64 27.58 4.81
N ASP A 53 18.84 28.88 5.01
CA ASP A 53 18.25 29.92 4.16
C ASP A 53 18.62 29.74 2.67
N ALA A 54 19.87 29.33 2.41
CA ALA A 54 20.34 29.05 1.04
C ALA A 54 19.57 27.87 0.41
N THR A 55 19.38 26.79 1.17
CA THR A 55 18.60 25.62 0.72
C THR A 55 17.13 25.99 0.54
N GLN A 56 16.55 26.79 1.44
CA GLN A 56 15.16 27.21 1.36
C GLN A 56 14.89 28.07 0.11
N ASN A 57 15.82 28.94 -0.28
CA ASN A 57 15.71 29.70 -1.52
C ASN A 57 15.70 28.81 -2.77
N ILE A 58 16.56 27.79 -2.81
CA ILE A 58 16.59 26.80 -3.90
C ILE A 58 15.26 26.02 -3.96
N LEU A 59 14.74 25.60 -2.80
CA LEU A 59 13.45 24.91 -2.71
C LEU A 59 12.29 25.79 -3.21
N ASN A 60 12.28 27.06 -2.82
CA ASN A 60 11.26 28.02 -3.26
C ASN A 60 11.31 28.27 -4.78
N MET A 61 12.51 28.31 -5.37
CA MET A 61 12.68 28.42 -6.83
C MET A 61 12.16 27.19 -7.57
N ASN A 62 12.23 26.02 -6.95
CA ASN A 62 11.82 24.74 -7.52
C ASN A 62 10.50 24.20 -6.95
N GLN A 63 9.66 25.07 -6.39
CA GLN A 63 8.44 24.68 -5.67
C GLN A 63 7.52 23.76 -6.50
N SER A 64 7.48 23.94 -7.83
CA SER A 64 6.70 23.09 -8.74
C SER A 64 7.07 21.60 -8.63
N TYR A 65 8.36 21.28 -8.53
CA TYR A 65 8.84 19.89 -8.39
C TYR A 65 8.47 19.31 -7.02
N LEU A 66 8.56 20.12 -5.97
CA LEU A 66 8.23 19.74 -4.59
C LEU A 66 6.72 19.50 -4.44
N ASN A 67 5.89 20.36 -5.04
CA ASN A 67 4.44 20.18 -5.07
C ASN A 67 4.06 18.92 -5.85
N ALA A 68 4.68 18.66 -7.01
CA ALA A 68 4.45 17.45 -7.78
C ALA A 68 4.82 16.18 -6.98
N SER A 69 5.98 16.18 -6.31
CA SER A 69 6.41 15.09 -5.42
C SER A 69 5.38 14.85 -4.31
N THR A 70 4.90 15.92 -3.67
CA THR A 70 3.90 15.86 -2.59
C THR A 70 2.57 15.26 -3.07
N ILE A 71 2.07 15.72 -4.23
CA ILE A 71 0.83 15.19 -4.82
C ILE A 71 0.96 13.69 -5.12
N ILE A 72 2.09 13.29 -5.72
CA ILE A 72 2.33 11.87 -6.05
C ILE A 72 2.38 11.02 -4.78
N ASN A 73 3.04 11.48 -3.71
CA ASN A 73 3.06 10.77 -2.43
C ASN A 73 1.63 10.56 -1.89
N TYR A 74 0.76 11.58 -1.94
CA TYR A 74 -0.63 11.44 -1.50
C TYR A 74 -1.41 10.44 -2.36
N ILE A 75 -1.20 10.43 -3.68
CA ILE A 75 -1.81 9.44 -4.57
C ILE A 75 -1.35 8.02 -4.17
N VAL A 76 -0.05 7.83 -3.93
CA VAL A 76 0.49 6.53 -3.50
C VAL A 76 -0.16 6.08 -2.19
N PHE A 77 -0.26 6.96 -1.19
CA PHE A 77 -0.94 6.66 0.07
C PHE A 77 -2.41 6.32 -0.13
N GLY A 78 -3.14 7.00 -1.01
CA GLY A 78 -4.55 6.67 -1.28
C GLY A 78 -4.70 5.30 -1.96
N VAL A 79 -3.91 5.03 -2.99
CA VAL A 79 -4.02 3.84 -3.83
C VAL A 79 -3.54 2.58 -3.10
N MET A 80 -2.52 2.67 -2.24
CA MET A 80 -1.95 1.52 -1.55
C MET A 80 -2.91 0.86 -0.53
N PHE A 81 -3.97 1.54 -0.09
CA PHE A 81 -4.98 0.95 0.79
C PHE A 81 -6.03 0.14 0.05
N ILE A 82 -6.15 0.27 -1.28
CA ILE A 82 -7.13 -0.46 -2.09
C ILE A 82 -7.00 -1.99 -1.89
N PRO A 83 -5.81 -2.61 -1.98
CA PRO A 83 -5.63 -4.04 -1.67
C PRO A 83 -6.15 -4.45 -0.29
N TYR A 84 -5.94 -3.61 0.73
CA TYR A 84 -6.40 -3.87 2.10
C TYR A 84 -7.92 -3.82 2.25
N LEU A 85 -8.57 -2.85 1.61
CA LEU A 85 -10.03 -2.76 1.59
C LEU A 85 -10.65 -4.00 0.96
N TYR A 86 -10.10 -4.44 -0.18
CA TYR A 86 -10.56 -5.66 -0.85
C TYR A 86 -10.30 -6.93 -0.04
N LEU A 87 -9.11 -7.08 0.55
CA LEU A 87 -8.78 -8.24 1.39
C LEU A 87 -9.67 -8.30 2.62
N SER A 88 -9.88 -7.16 3.30
CA SER A 88 -10.78 -7.06 4.45
C SER A 88 -12.22 -7.41 4.07
N ALA A 89 -12.73 -6.88 2.95
CA ALA A 89 -14.05 -7.24 2.44
C ALA A 89 -14.16 -8.74 2.15
N SER A 90 -13.16 -9.33 1.50
CA SER A 90 -13.14 -10.77 1.21
C SER A 90 -13.15 -11.64 2.48
N TRP A 91 -12.49 -11.17 3.54
CA TRP A 91 -12.44 -11.83 4.84
C TRP A 91 -13.77 -11.78 5.58
N ILE A 92 -14.41 -10.61 5.58
CA ILE A 92 -15.70 -10.37 6.22
C ILE A 92 -16.79 -11.22 5.55
N VAL A 93 -16.81 -11.26 4.22
CA VAL A 93 -17.82 -12.02 3.45
C VAL A 93 -17.51 -13.53 3.41
N GLY A 94 -16.33 -13.97 3.85
CA GLY A 94 -15.96 -15.38 3.89
C GLY A 94 -15.75 -16.01 2.50
N ILE A 95 -15.38 -15.20 1.49
CA ILE A 95 -15.17 -15.69 0.12
C ILE A 95 -13.70 -16.07 -0.06
N ASP A 96 -13.31 -17.25 0.42
CA ASP A 96 -11.94 -17.77 0.29
C ASP A 96 -11.53 -18.11 -1.14
N ASN A 97 -12.48 -18.09 -2.09
CA ASN A 97 -12.16 -18.24 -3.51
C ASN A 97 -11.50 -16.99 -4.09
N ILE A 98 -11.76 -15.80 -3.55
CA ILE A 98 -11.12 -14.55 -4.01
C ILE A 98 -9.64 -14.55 -3.63
N THR A 99 -9.32 -14.97 -2.41
CA THR A 99 -7.93 -15.08 -1.93
C THR A 99 -7.15 -16.22 -2.57
N LYS A 100 -7.82 -17.15 -3.27
CA LYS A 100 -7.16 -18.18 -4.12
C LYS A 100 -7.04 -17.75 -5.59
N SER A 101 -7.71 -16.69 -6.00
CA SER A 101 -7.73 -16.26 -7.41
C SER A 101 -6.40 -15.67 -7.84
N LYS A 102 -5.76 -16.28 -8.85
CA LYS A 102 -4.53 -15.74 -9.46
C LYS A 102 -4.71 -14.33 -10.02
N LYS A 103 -5.89 -14.05 -10.61
CA LYS A 103 -6.21 -12.72 -11.16
C LYS A 103 -6.27 -11.65 -10.07
N PHE A 104 -6.77 -12.00 -8.89
CA PHE A 104 -6.84 -11.09 -7.75
C PHE A 104 -5.45 -10.76 -7.21
N HIS A 105 -4.60 -11.79 -7.01
CA HIS A 105 -3.21 -11.56 -6.62
C HIS A 105 -2.45 -10.73 -7.65
N LEU A 106 -2.65 -11.00 -8.94
CA LEU A 106 -2.04 -10.21 -10.02
C LEU A 106 -2.46 -8.74 -9.94
N LEU A 107 -3.75 -8.45 -9.68
CA LEU A 107 -4.24 -7.08 -9.50
C LEU A 107 -3.57 -6.38 -8.32
N ILE A 108 -3.46 -7.06 -7.17
CA ILE A 108 -2.77 -6.52 -5.99
C ILE A 108 -1.31 -6.18 -6.33
N TRP A 109 -0.60 -7.10 -6.98
CA TRP A 109 0.79 -6.88 -7.37
C TRP A 109 0.94 -5.73 -8.36
N ILE A 110 0.05 -5.59 -9.34
CA ILE A 110 0.04 -4.46 -10.27
C ILE A 110 -0.13 -3.13 -9.50
N ILE A 111 -1.07 -3.06 -8.56
CA ILE A 111 -1.27 -1.87 -7.73
C ILE A 111 0.01 -1.52 -6.97
N TYR A 112 0.63 -2.51 -6.31
CA TYR A 112 1.87 -2.27 -5.56
C TYR A 112 3.05 -1.89 -6.46
N THR A 113 3.17 -2.47 -7.65
CA THR A 113 4.20 -2.07 -8.62
C THR A 113 4.00 -0.62 -9.05
N ILE A 114 2.76 -0.22 -9.36
CA ILE A 114 2.44 1.19 -9.70
C ILE A 114 2.79 2.11 -8.53
N CYS A 115 2.40 1.76 -7.30
CA CYS A 115 2.74 2.54 -6.10
C CYS A 115 4.25 2.67 -5.90
N ALA A 116 5.02 1.59 -6.10
CA ALA A 116 6.47 1.61 -5.99
C ALA A 116 7.11 2.51 -7.06
N CYS A 117 6.65 2.41 -8.32
CA CYS A 117 7.11 3.30 -9.40
C CYS A 117 6.80 4.77 -9.10
N LEU A 118 5.59 5.08 -8.65
CA LEU A 118 5.19 6.44 -8.28
C LEU A 118 6.01 6.96 -7.09
N ALA A 119 6.27 6.14 -6.08
CA ALA A 119 7.13 6.51 -4.95
C ALA A 119 8.56 6.86 -5.40
N LEU A 120 9.13 6.07 -6.32
CA LEU A 120 10.44 6.36 -6.90
C LEU A 120 10.43 7.68 -7.70
N ILE A 121 9.38 7.94 -8.48
CA ILE A 121 9.21 9.21 -9.20
C ILE A 121 9.14 10.38 -8.21
N ALA A 122 8.38 10.25 -7.13
CA ALA A 122 8.26 11.29 -6.10
C ALA A 122 9.62 11.59 -5.44
N ILE A 123 10.41 10.56 -5.14
CA ILE A 123 11.78 10.71 -4.63
C ILE A 123 12.64 11.48 -5.65
N VAL A 124 12.64 11.06 -6.92
CA VAL A 124 13.43 11.71 -7.97
C VAL A 124 13.06 13.18 -8.13
N LEU A 125 11.76 13.51 -8.14
CA LEU A 125 11.28 14.89 -8.22
C LEU A 125 11.71 15.72 -7.01
N CYS A 126 11.64 15.15 -5.81
CA CYS A 126 12.07 15.80 -4.58
C CYS A 126 13.57 16.14 -4.63
N PHE A 127 14.42 15.20 -5.04
CA PHE A 127 15.86 15.44 -5.19
C PHE A 127 16.19 16.37 -6.36
N ARG A 128 15.42 16.31 -7.45
CA ARG A 128 15.63 17.19 -8.60
C ARG A 128 15.37 18.65 -8.24
N GLY A 129 14.39 18.93 -7.39
CA GLY A 129 14.13 20.26 -6.86
C GLY A 129 15.25 20.83 -5.96
N LEU A 130 16.29 20.04 -5.66
CA LEU A 130 17.43 20.44 -4.84
C LEU A 130 18.72 20.69 -5.65
N LEU A 131 18.83 20.07 -6.83
CA LEU A 131 20.06 20.05 -7.64
C LEU A 131 20.07 21.10 -8.77
N ILE A 132 18.98 21.84 -8.95
CA ILE A 132 18.85 22.95 -9.91
C ILE A 132 18.66 24.23 -9.10
#